data_AF-A0A645IIA9-F1
#
_entry.id   AF-A0A645IIA9-F1
#
_cell.length_a   1.000
_cell.length_b   1.000
_cell.length_c   1.000
_cell.angle_alpha   90.00
_cell.angle_beta   90.00
_cell.angle_gamma   90.00
#
_symmetry.space_group_name_H-M   'P 1'
#
loop_
_entity.id
_entity.type
_entity.pdbx_description
1 polymer ?
#
loop_
_entity_poly.entity_id
_entity_poly.type
_entity_poly.pdbx_seq_one_letter_code
_entity_poly.pdbx_strand_id
1 'polypeptide(L)'
;MPARNVVEDIKAAQEMMNRGITGLDVVKALAKNGFNDLAANVLNLLKQRISGDYLHTSAILDKDFNVISAVNSRNDYRGPGTGYRLSEERWNEIKTISQAIKPSDFDV
;
A
#
# COMPACT_ATOMS: atom_id res chain seq x y z
N MET A 1 -14.89 -14.08 -12.05
CA MET A 1 -15.85 -13.34 -11.20
C MET A 1 -17.24 -13.53 -11.78
N PRO A 2 -18.26 -13.84 -10.96
CA PRO A 2 -19.64 -13.95 -11.43
C PRO A 2 -20.18 -12.60 -11.93
N ALA A 3 -21.19 -12.64 -12.81
CA ALA A 3 -21.82 -11.43 -13.33
C ALA A 3 -22.52 -10.65 -12.19
N ARG A 4 -22.37 -9.32 -12.21
CA ARG A 4 -23.01 -8.41 -11.26
C ARG A 4 -24.20 -7.70 -11.92
N ASN A 5 -25.16 -7.27 -11.10
CA ASN A 5 -26.22 -6.39 -11.57
C ASN A 5 -25.71 -4.94 -11.60
N VAL A 6 -25.16 -4.53 -12.74
CA VAL A 6 -24.54 -3.21 -12.93
C VAL A 6 -25.51 -2.06 -12.67
N VAL A 7 -26.79 -2.22 -13.03
CA VAL A 7 -27.81 -1.19 -12.83
C VAL A 7 -28.03 -0.94 -11.33
N GLU A 8 -28.12 -1.99 -10.53
CA GLU A 8 -28.31 -1.86 -9.08
C GLU A 8 -27.04 -1.33 -8.39
N ASP A 9 -25.85 -1.71 -8.85
CA ASP A 9 -24.60 -1.18 -8.31
C ASP A 9 -24.45 0.33 -8.51
N ILE A 10 -24.83 0.84 -9.69
CA ILE A 10 -24.78 2.28 -9.99
C ILE A 10 -25.78 3.05 -9.11
N LYS A 11 -27.00 2.51 -8.92
CA LYS A 11 -27.99 3.11 -8.01
C LYS A 11 -27.46 3.16 -6.57
N ALA A 12 -26.89 2.06 -6.09
CA ALA A 12 -26.33 1.98 -4.74
C ALA A 12 -25.15 2.95 -4.55
N ALA A 13 -24.27 3.09 -5.55
CA ALA A 13 -23.18 4.06 -5.52
C ALA A 13 -23.71 5.50 -5.44
N GLN A 14 -24.74 5.86 -6.21
CA GLN A 14 -25.35 7.19 -6.14
C GLN A 14 -26.00 7.44 -4.77
N GLU A 15 -26.72 6.47 -4.22
CA GLU A 15 -27.33 6.58 -2.90
C GLU A 15 -26.28 6.75 -1.80
N MET A 16 -25.19 5.97 -1.86
CA MET A 16 -24.05 6.09 -0.95
C MET A 16 -23.47 7.51 -0.95
N MET A 17 -23.31 8.12 -2.13
CA MET A 17 -22.83 9.50 -2.27
C MET A 17 -23.85 10.50 -1.71
N ASN A 18 -25.14 10.33 -2.01
CA ASN A 18 -26.21 11.21 -1.52
C ASN A 18 -26.33 11.17 0.01
N ARG A 19 -26.03 10.02 0.63
CA ARG A 19 -25.99 9.85 2.09
C ARG A 19 -24.73 10.44 2.75
N GLY A 20 -23.76 10.90 1.95
CA GLY A 20 -22.50 11.47 2.46
C GLY A 20 -21.61 10.44 3.16
N ILE A 21 -21.64 9.18 2.70
CA ILE A 21 -20.81 8.12 3.29
C ILE A 21 -19.33 8.46 3.09
N THR A 22 -18.56 8.39 4.18
CA THR A 22 -17.15 8.77 4.21
C THR A 22 -16.24 7.57 4.47
N GLY A 23 -14.92 7.79 4.41
CA GLY A 23 -13.95 6.78 4.81
C GLY A 23 -14.12 6.30 6.26
N LEU A 24 -14.62 7.15 7.18
CA LEU A 24 -14.89 6.74 8.57
C LEU A 24 -16.05 5.75 8.67
N ASP A 25 -17.05 5.86 7.79
CA ASP A 25 -18.16 4.91 7.74
C ASP A 25 -17.67 3.53 7.24
N VAL A 26 -16.74 3.52 6.29
CA VAL A 26 -16.06 2.29 5.85
C VAL A 26 -15.24 1.67 6.97
N VAL A 27 -14.47 2.47 7.74
CA VAL A 27 -13.74 2.00 8.93
C VAL A 27 -14.69 1.34 9.93
N LYS A 28 -15.79 2.01 10.26
CA LYS A 28 -16.81 1.47 11.19
C LYS A 28 -17.43 0.18 10.67
N ALA A 29 -17.74 0.11 9.37
CA ALA A 29 -18.31 -1.09 8.75
C ALA A 29 -17.34 -2.27 8.82
N LEU A 30 -16.06 -2.08 8.52
CA LEU A 30 -15.02 -3.12 8.63
C LEU A 30 -14.88 -3.63 10.07
N ALA A 31 -14.73 -2.72 11.04
CA ALA A 31 -14.59 -3.06 12.45
C ALA A 31 -15.81 -3.82 12.98
N LYS A 32 -17.02 -3.36 12.65
CA LYS A 32 -18.27 -4.02 13.07
C LYS A 32 -18.41 -5.45 12.53
N ASN A 33 -17.79 -5.75 11.38
CA ASN A 33 -17.84 -7.08 10.75
C ASN A 33 -16.58 -7.92 11.01
N GLY A 34 -15.73 -7.54 11.98
CA GLY A 34 -14.59 -8.33 12.43
C GLY A 34 -13.28 -8.13 11.67
N PHE A 35 -13.25 -7.26 10.65
CA PHE A 35 -12.04 -6.92 9.88
C PHE A 35 -11.25 -5.79 10.56
N ASN A 36 -10.86 -6.02 11.81
CA ASN A 36 -10.27 -4.97 12.67
C ASN A 36 -8.90 -4.48 12.16
N ASP A 37 -8.12 -5.36 11.57
CA ASP A 37 -6.84 -5.06 10.93
C ASP A 37 -7.03 -4.14 9.70
N LEU A 38 -7.95 -4.48 8.80
CA LEU A 38 -8.28 -3.62 7.65
C LEU A 38 -8.88 -2.29 8.11
N ALA A 39 -9.74 -2.29 9.14
CA ALA A 39 -10.30 -1.07 9.70
C ALA A 39 -9.21 -0.14 10.22
N ALA A 40 -8.22 -0.68 10.95
CA ALA A 40 -7.08 0.07 11.44
C ALA A 40 -6.22 0.63 10.30
N ASN A 41 -5.98 -0.17 9.25
CA ASN A 41 -5.22 0.26 8.07
C ASN A 41 -5.89 1.44 7.34
N VAL A 42 -7.19 1.35 7.07
CA VAL A 42 -7.95 2.44 6.43
C VAL A 42 -7.96 3.69 7.31
N LEU A 43 -8.12 3.53 8.63
CA LEU A 43 -8.06 4.65 9.57
C LEU A 43 -6.68 5.32 9.58
N ASN A 44 -5.59 4.55 9.55
CA ASN A 44 -4.23 5.08 9.52
C ASN A 44 -3.93 5.82 8.21
N LEU A 45 -4.47 5.38 7.06
CA LEU A 45 -4.42 6.16 5.82
C LEU A 45 -5.13 7.51 5.95
N LEU A 46 -6.33 7.53 6.57
CA LEU A 46 -7.07 8.77 6.77
C LEU A 46 -6.35 9.74 7.72
N LYS A 47 -5.67 9.22 8.76
CA LYS A 47 -4.87 10.02 9.70
C LYS A 47 -3.71 10.76 9.03
N GLN A 48 -3.19 10.31 7.89
CA GLN A 48 -2.15 11.03 7.14
C GLN A 48 -2.61 12.40 6.66
N ARG A 49 -3.93 12.59 6.44
CA ARG A 49 -4.51 13.89 6.09
C ARG A 49 -4.45 14.89 7.26
N ILE A 50 -4.28 14.39 8.48
CA ILE A 50 -4.18 15.21 9.69
C ILE A 50 -2.72 15.62 9.92
N SER A 51 -1.77 14.69 9.82
CA SER A 51 -0.35 15.02 9.99
C SER A 51 0.18 15.84 8.83
N GLY A 52 -0.27 15.56 7.61
CA GLY A 52 0.18 16.25 6.39
C GLY A 52 1.57 15.86 5.93
N ASP A 53 2.26 14.97 6.64
CA ASP A 53 3.64 14.54 6.34
C ASP A 53 3.76 13.97 4.91
N TYR A 54 2.74 13.24 4.47
CA TYR A 54 2.70 12.65 3.13
C TYR A 54 2.45 13.66 1.98
N LEU A 55 2.29 14.95 2.29
CA LEU A 55 2.19 16.01 1.27
C LEU A 55 3.57 16.44 0.76
N HIS A 56 4.65 16.00 1.42
CA HIS A 56 6.01 16.25 0.98
C HIS A 56 6.36 15.49 -0.31
N THR A 57 7.36 16.03 -1.04
CA THR A 57 7.77 15.50 -2.34
C THR A 57 8.10 14.01 -2.27
N SER A 58 7.53 13.25 -3.21
CA SER A 58 7.75 11.80 -3.35
C SER A 58 7.38 10.97 -2.12
N ALA A 59 6.46 11.45 -1.27
CA ALA A 59 6.05 10.73 -0.10
C ALA A 59 5.28 9.44 -0.43
N ILE A 60 5.68 8.36 0.24
CA ILE A 60 5.00 7.07 0.32
C ILE A 60 4.90 6.67 1.79
N LEU A 61 4.18 5.58 2.06
CA LEU A 61 4.03 5.01 3.40
C LEU A 61 4.66 3.63 3.42
N ASP A 62 5.38 3.29 4.50
CA ASP A 62 5.78 1.91 4.75
C ASP A 62 4.61 1.07 5.32
N LYS A 63 4.88 -0.20 5.63
CA LYS A 63 3.88 -1.14 6.17
C LYS A 63 3.25 -0.70 7.50
N ASP A 64 3.93 0.17 8.24
CA ASP A 64 3.53 0.67 9.55
C ASP A 64 2.98 2.11 9.47
N PHE A 65 2.75 2.60 8.24
CA PHE A 65 2.27 3.95 7.92
C PHE A 65 3.23 5.08 8.29
N ASN A 66 4.53 4.81 8.42
CA ASN A 66 5.54 5.86 8.52
C ASN A 66 5.76 6.50 7.14
N VAL A 67 5.89 7.82 7.11
CA VAL A 67 6.13 8.55 5.86
C VAL A 67 7.59 8.43 5.44
N ILE A 68 7.82 7.96 4.22
CA ILE A 68 9.11 7.99 3.52
C ILE A 68 8.96 8.96 2.35
N SER A 69 9.72 10.06 2.36
CA SER A 69 9.63 11.12 1.36
C SER A 69 11.02 11.60 0.94
N ALA A 70 11.09 12.49 -0.03
CA ALA A 70 12.34 13.15 -0.40
C ALA A 70 12.88 14.09 0.71
N VAL A 71 12.13 14.35 1.79
CA VAL A 71 12.63 15.15 2.92
C VAL A 71 13.51 14.30 3.84
N ASN A 72 13.06 13.10 4.22
CA ASN A 72 13.74 12.21 5.16
C ASN A 72 14.50 11.05 4.48
N SER A 73 14.22 10.77 3.21
CA SER A 73 14.90 9.76 2.38
C SER A 73 15.42 10.44 1.11
N ARG A 74 16.36 11.36 1.31
CA ARG A 74 16.96 12.16 0.23
C ARG A 74 17.83 11.28 -0.65
N ASN A 75 17.67 11.40 -1.96
CA ASN A 75 18.65 10.85 -2.90
C ASN A 75 19.96 11.65 -2.81
N ASP A 76 21.08 10.94 -2.68
CA ASP A 76 22.42 11.48 -2.45
C ASP A 76 23.45 10.99 -3.48
N TYR A 77 22.98 10.56 -4.67
CA TYR A 77 23.85 10.08 -5.74
C TYR A 77 24.92 11.11 -6.17
N ARG A 78 26.18 10.66 -6.16
CA ARG A 78 27.40 11.37 -6.56
C ARG A 78 28.35 10.51 -7.40
N GLY A 79 27.86 9.41 -7.99
CA GLY A 79 28.65 8.45 -8.77
C GLY A 79 28.67 7.03 -8.19
N PRO A 80 29.46 6.11 -8.77
CA PRO A 80 29.59 4.74 -8.28
C PRO A 80 29.96 4.69 -6.79
N GLY A 81 29.34 3.80 -6.02
CA GLY A 81 29.52 3.68 -4.57
C GLY A 81 28.66 4.62 -3.71
N THR A 82 27.91 5.54 -4.31
CA THR A 82 27.00 6.47 -3.61
C THR A 82 25.54 6.25 -4.06
N GLY A 83 24.56 6.94 -3.45
CA GLY A 83 23.15 6.79 -3.81
C GLY A 83 22.52 5.54 -3.21
N TYR A 84 21.24 5.32 -3.54
CA TYR A 84 20.54 4.09 -3.19
C TYR A 84 21.24 2.85 -3.75
N ARG A 85 21.38 1.83 -2.89
CA ARG A 85 21.85 0.50 -3.22
C ARG A 85 20.86 -0.51 -2.66
N LEU A 86 20.66 -1.61 -3.37
CA LEU A 86 19.79 -2.68 -2.89
C LEU A 86 20.35 -3.20 -1.57
N SER A 87 19.53 -3.13 -0.51
CA SER A 87 19.79 -3.86 0.72
C SER A 87 19.88 -5.35 0.42
N GLU A 88 20.64 -6.10 1.22
CA GLU A 88 20.74 -7.55 1.09
C GLU A 88 19.37 -8.24 1.13
N GLU A 89 18.47 -7.81 2.01
CA GLU A 89 17.10 -8.32 2.10
C GLU A 89 16.33 -8.14 0.79
N ARG A 90 16.21 -6.90 0.29
CA ARG A 90 15.55 -6.61 -0.99
C ARG A 90 16.20 -7.32 -2.17
N TRP A 91 17.53 -7.47 -2.18
CA TRP A 91 18.24 -8.23 -3.21
C TRP A 91 17.84 -9.72 -3.18
N ASN A 92 17.78 -10.30 -1.99
CA ASN A 92 17.35 -11.68 -1.77
C ASN A 92 15.88 -11.90 -2.14
N GLU A 93 15.01 -10.93 -1.90
CA GLU A 93 13.63 -10.95 -2.36
C GLU A 93 13.55 -10.96 -3.89
N ILE A 94 14.27 -10.06 -4.57
CA ILE A 94 14.25 -9.94 -6.04
C ILE A 94 14.79 -11.20 -6.73
N LYS A 95 15.87 -11.80 -6.22
CA LYS A 95 16.46 -13.01 -6.84
C LYS A 95 15.61 -14.27 -6.64
N THR A 96 14.69 -14.28 -5.66
CA THR A 96 13.86 -15.45 -5.32
C THR A 96 12.58 -15.45 -6.16
N ILE A 97 12.74 -15.52 -7.48
CA ILE A 97 11.62 -15.62 -8.42
C ILE A 97 11.09 -17.05 -8.47
N SER A 98 9.78 -17.22 -8.73
CA SER A 98 9.13 -18.54 -8.71
C SER A 98 9.62 -19.48 -9.82
N GLN A 99 10.22 -18.94 -10.88
CA GLN A 99 10.76 -19.71 -12.01
C GLN A 99 12.22 -20.16 -11.79
N ALA A 100 12.87 -19.72 -10.71
CA ALA A 100 14.26 -20.07 -10.46
C ALA A 100 14.37 -21.55 -10.05
N ILE A 101 15.10 -22.32 -10.85
CA ILE A 101 15.46 -23.72 -10.56
C ILE A 101 16.87 -23.72 -9.96
N LYS A 102 17.09 -24.49 -8.90
CA LYS A 102 18.45 -24.59 -8.34
C LYS A 102 19.33 -25.37 -9.31
N PRO A 103 20.58 -24.92 -9.57
CA PRO A 103 21.51 -25.67 -10.42
C PRO A 103 21.74 -27.12 -9.97
N SER A 104 21.60 -27.41 -8.67
CA SER A 104 21.70 -28.75 -8.10
C SER A 104 20.56 -29.70 -8.47
N ASP A 105 19.44 -29.17 -8.98
CA ASP A 105 18.24 -29.94 -9.27
C ASP A 105 18.22 -30.39 -10.75
N PHE A 106 19.25 -30.03 -11.52
CA PHE A 106 19.49 -30.59 -12.85
C PHE A 106 20.31 -31.87 -12.71
N ASP A 107 19.79 -32.99 -13.22
CA ASP A 107 20.58 -34.20 -13.43
C ASP A 107 21.59 -33.93 -14.56
N VAL A 108 22.86 -33.72 -14.20
CA VAL A 108 24.01 -33.64 -15.12
C VAL A 108 24.84 -34.90 -15.01
#